data_AF-A0A521F9M9-F1
#
_entry.id   AF-A0A521F9M9-F1
#
_cell.length_a   1.000
_cell.length_b   1.000
_cell.length_c   1.000
_cell.angle_alpha   90.00
_cell.angle_beta   90.00
_cell.angle_gamma   90.00
#
_symmetry.space_group_name_H-M   'P 1'
#
loop_
_entity.id
_entity.type
_entity.pdbx_description
1 polymer ?
#
loop_
_entity_poly.entity_id
_entity_poly.type
_entity_poly.pdbx_seq_one_letter_code
_entity_poly.pdbx_strand_id
1 'polypeptide(L)'
;MELKDILKTEVTYFDKLWTSPKSTSLDSVFSEIRSDKHGRIASYLSALYSKGDKDNYKTHKGRLPVVTFCATFEGGRKKEHLKNYNCITVLDIDKLGGDELQKTKESLLKDEYVFTYWESPSRDGVKGLVHLNYEFNIEDIGIDESHKIAFTQLVEHFAEKHNIELDKSGSDFTRLCFICQDTQLVLKEKVESFTIEYKPIHTSKGKSKVNIPKSTKSISSKDALYNPIGKNNAYHRKTLKNIIKYLTKNSLSITDSYENWLRVAFAISNSFTFDIGVKYFNELCILDTDKYVETECKNLLINCYENTRGEIGFNTIIHMAVETGYNYKNINAKST
;
A
#
# COMPACT_ATOMS: atom_id res chain seq x y z
N MET A 1 7.60 2.97 -30.12
CA MET A 1 8.36 1.93 -29.41
C MET A 1 7.73 0.58 -29.73
N GLU A 2 8.51 -0.47 -29.91
CA GLU A 2 7.99 -1.79 -30.28
C GLU A 2 7.48 -2.54 -29.04
N LEU A 3 6.35 -3.24 -29.15
CA LEU A 3 5.79 -4.05 -28.05
C LEU A 3 6.82 -5.03 -27.46
N LYS A 4 7.64 -5.64 -28.32
CA LYS A 4 8.69 -6.59 -27.92
C LYS A 4 9.72 -6.00 -26.95
N ASP A 5 9.94 -4.68 -27.00
CA ASP A 5 10.91 -4.01 -26.13
C ASP A 5 10.29 -3.72 -24.77
N ILE A 6 9.01 -3.32 -24.74
CA ILE A 6 8.21 -3.20 -23.51
C ILE A 6 8.11 -4.55 -22.80
N LEU A 7 7.84 -5.63 -23.53
CA LEU A 7 7.70 -6.96 -22.93
C LEU A 7 8.98 -7.46 -22.23
N LYS A 8 10.15 -6.95 -22.63
CA LYS A 8 11.44 -7.23 -21.99
C LYS A 8 11.72 -6.38 -20.76
N THR A 9 10.94 -5.33 -20.50
CA THR A 9 11.11 -4.47 -19.32
C THR A 9 11.09 -5.31 -18.05
N GLU A 10 12.13 -5.17 -17.25
CA GLU A 10 12.20 -5.80 -15.93
C GLU A 10 11.24 -5.09 -14.96
N VAL A 11 10.59 -5.86 -14.10
CA VAL A 11 9.75 -5.39 -13.00
C VAL A 11 10.13 -6.11 -11.71
N THR A 12 9.94 -5.44 -10.57
CA THR A 12 10.11 -6.11 -9.28
C THR A 12 8.84 -6.89 -8.95
N TYR A 13 9.03 -8.18 -8.71
CA TYR A 13 8.00 -9.16 -8.44
C TYR A 13 8.21 -9.78 -7.05
N PHE A 14 7.13 -10.09 -6.37
CA PHE A 14 7.13 -10.82 -5.11
C PHE A 14 6.10 -11.94 -5.21
N ASP A 15 6.47 -13.16 -4.81
CA ASP A 15 5.53 -14.28 -4.78
C ASP A 15 4.36 -14.02 -3.82
N LYS A 16 4.62 -13.26 -2.75
CA LYS A 16 3.63 -12.73 -1.79
C LYS A 16 4.12 -11.40 -1.24
N LEU A 17 3.23 -10.63 -0.59
CA LEU A 17 3.56 -9.32 -0.02
C LEU A 17 4.80 -9.28 0.89
N TRP A 18 5.09 -10.37 1.60
CA TRP A 18 6.17 -10.47 2.60
C TRP A 18 7.38 -11.27 2.15
N THR A 19 7.42 -11.72 0.89
CA THR A 19 8.59 -12.41 0.35
C THR A 19 9.67 -11.43 -0.10
N SER A 20 10.89 -11.91 -0.34
CA SER A 20 11.95 -11.08 -0.92
C SER A 20 11.64 -10.68 -2.37
N PRO A 21 12.05 -9.47 -2.81
CA PRO A 21 11.87 -9.03 -4.19
C PRO A 21 12.68 -9.88 -5.16
N LYS A 22 12.14 -10.09 -6.36
CA LYS A 22 12.79 -10.73 -7.50
C LYS A 22 12.64 -9.85 -8.74
N SER A 23 13.58 -9.96 -9.68
CA SER A 23 13.41 -9.38 -11.02
C SER A 23 12.71 -10.39 -11.92
N THR A 24 11.79 -9.92 -12.76
CA THR A 24 11.17 -10.70 -13.84
C THR A 24 10.77 -9.78 -14.99
N SER A 25 10.49 -10.30 -16.18
CA SER A 25 10.02 -9.50 -17.31
C SER A 25 8.51 -9.28 -17.29
N LEU A 26 8.03 -8.21 -17.94
CA LEU A 26 6.60 -8.01 -18.20
C LEU A 26 5.97 -9.19 -18.94
N ASP A 27 6.68 -9.74 -19.93
CA ASP A 27 6.23 -10.93 -20.67
C ASP A 27 5.94 -12.12 -19.75
N SER A 28 6.82 -12.36 -18.77
CA SER A 28 6.66 -13.43 -17.79
C SER A 28 5.45 -13.16 -16.88
N VAL A 29 5.25 -11.90 -16.47
CA VAL A 29 4.09 -11.51 -15.65
C VAL A 29 2.78 -11.70 -16.41
N PHE A 30 2.70 -11.30 -17.68
CA PHE A 30 1.49 -11.47 -18.48
C PHE A 30 1.20 -12.94 -18.80
N SER A 31 2.25 -13.72 -19.07
CA SER A 31 2.14 -15.17 -19.21
C SER A 31 1.60 -15.83 -17.94
N GLU A 32 2.06 -15.37 -16.77
CA GLU A 32 1.56 -15.84 -15.48
C GLU A 32 0.10 -15.47 -15.24
N ILE A 33 -0.31 -14.23 -15.54
CA ILE A 33 -1.72 -13.80 -15.42
C ILE A 33 -2.64 -14.64 -16.32
N ARG A 34 -2.22 -14.94 -17.55
CA ARG A 34 -3.03 -15.76 -18.49
C ARG A 34 -3.05 -17.25 -18.13
N SER A 35 -2.14 -17.72 -17.29
CA SER A 35 -2.01 -19.14 -16.94
C SER A 35 -2.99 -19.58 -15.85
N ASP A 36 -3.19 -20.89 -15.73
CA ASP A 36 -3.99 -21.50 -14.66
C ASP A 36 -3.35 -21.48 -13.27
N LYS A 37 -2.12 -20.96 -13.14
CA LYS A 37 -1.33 -20.94 -11.90
C LYS A 37 -2.12 -20.39 -10.71
N HIS A 38 -2.92 -19.34 -10.94
CA HIS A 38 -3.68 -18.64 -9.89
C HIS A 38 -5.19 -18.90 -9.92
N GLY A 39 -5.68 -19.86 -10.71
CA GLY A 39 -7.12 -20.01 -10.91
C GLY A 39 -7.90 -20.39 -9.66
N ARG A 40 -7.36 -21.31 -8.86
CA ARG A 40 -8.01 -21.71 -7.59
C ARG A 40 -8.15 -20.53 -6.61
N ILE A 41 -7.10 -19.73 -6.45
CA ILE A 41 -7.13 -18.57 -5.56
C ILE A 41 -7.99 -17.45 -6.12
N ALA A 42 -8.00 -17.22 -7.43
CA ALA A 42 -8.86 -16.23 -8.09
C ALA A 42 -10.35 -16.57 -7.91
N SER A 43 -10.76 -17.81 -8.15
CA SER A 43 -12.14 -18.26 -7.93
C SER A 43 -12.54 -18.15 -6.45
N TYR A 44 -11.63 -18.49 -5.53
CA TYR A 44 -11.88 -18.37 -4.10
C TYR A 44 -12.06 -16.90 -3.66
N LEU A 45 -11.20 -16.00 -4.12
CA LEU A 45 -11.29 -14.56 -3.83
C LEU A 45 -12.57 -13.94 -4.39
N SER A 46 -12.93 -14.28 -5.63
CA SER A 46 -14.18 -13.83 -6.23
C SER A 46 -15.39 -14.28 -5.40
N ALA A 47 -15.42 -15.55 -4.96
CA ALA A 47 -16.50 -16.06 -4.11
C ALA A 47 -16.59 -15.35 -2.75
N LEU A 48 -15.45 -15.03 -2.11
CA LEU A 48 -15.42 -14.25 -0.87
C LEU A 48 -15.95 -12.83 -1.09
N TYR A 49 -15.53 -12.19 -2.19
CA TYR A 49 -15.98 -10.84 -2.55
C TYR A 49 -17.49 -10.79 -2.79
N SER A 50 -18.03 -11.73 -3.58
CA SER A 50 -19.49 -11.81 -3.84
C SER A 50 -20.32 -12.09 -2.59
N LYS A 51 -19.75 -12.78 -1.59
CA LYS A 51 -20.40 -13.00 -0.28
C LYS A 51 -20.29 -11.81 0.68
N GLY A 52 -19.54 -10.77 0.31
CA GLY A 52 -19.28 -9.62 1.19
C GLY A 52 -18.29 -9.90 2.32
N ASP A 53 -17.56 -11.02 2.27
CA ASP A 53 -16.57 -11.41 3.29
C ASP A 53 -15.24 -10.66 3.07
N LYS A 54 -15.25 -9.38 3.44
CA LYS A 54 -14.14 -8.45 3.22
C LYS A 54 -12.87 -8.86 3.96
N ASP A 55 -13.00 -9.42 5.16
CA ASP A 55 -11.86 -9.77 6.02
C ASP A 55 -11.11 -10.99 5.48
N ASN A 56 -11.82 -12.05 5.11
CA ASN A 56 -11.18 -13.20 4.48
C ASN A 56 -10.66 -12.84 3.08
N TYR A 57 -11.38 -12.02 2.31
CA TYR A 57 -10.91 -11.56 1.00
C TYR A 57 -9.57 -10.83 1.14
N LYS A 58 -9.46 -9.86 2.05
CA LYS A 58 -8.22 -9.10 2.30
C LYS A 58 -7.07 -10.02 2.72
N THR A 59 -7.34 -10.94 3.64
CA THR A 59 -6.35 -11.89 4.16
C THR A 59 -5.79 -12.79 3.05
N HIS A 60 -6.66 -13.35 2.21
CA HIS A 60 -6.25 -14.26 1.15
C HIS A 60 -5.68 -13.52 -0.07
N LYS A 61 -6.13 -12.29 -0.35
CA LYS A 61 -5.56 -11.43 -1.41
C LYS A 61 -4.08 -11.17 -1.15
N GLY A 62 -3.67 -11.04 0.11
CA GLY A 62 -2.26 -10.90 0.48
C GLY A 62 -1.36 -12.08 0.07
N ARG A 63 -1.94 -13.23 -0.27
CA ARG A 63 -1.22 -14.43 -0.75
C ARG A 63 -1.01 -14.44 -2.27
N LEU A 64 -1.63 -13.53 -3.00
CA LEU A 64 -1.37 -13.35 -4.42
C LEU A 64 0.02 -12.74 -4.63
N PRO A 65 0.66 -13.00 -5.78
CA PRO A 65 1.84 -12.27 -6.15
C PRO A 65 1.56 -10.78 -6.34
N VAL A 66 2.59 -9.97 -6.12
CA VAL A 66 2.54 -8.52 -6.31
C VAL A 66 3.71 -8.04 -7.17
N VAL A 67 3.44 -7.03 -7.97
CA VAL A 67 4.40 -6.44 -8.92
C VAL A 67 4.43 -4.93 -8.74
N THR A 68 5.62 -4.32 -8.84
CA THR A 68 5.75 -2.88 -9.07
C THR A 68 6.01 -2.65 -10.55
N PHE A 69 4.97 -2.29 -11.31
CA PHE A 69 5.09 -2.07 -12.75
C PHE A 69 5.85 -0.78 -13.07
N CYS A 70 5.64 0.27 -12.27
CA CYS A 70 6.18 1.60 -12.54
C CYS A 70 7.69 1.70 -12.32
N ALA A 71 8.29 0.79 -11.56
CA ALA A 71 9.71 0.83 -11.20
C ALA A 71 10.25 -0.54 -10.78
N THR A 72 11.55 -0.75 -10.97
CA THR A 72 12.31 -1.84 -10.36
C THR A 72 13.12 -1.35 -9.16
N PHE A 73 13.31 -2.24 -8.21
CA PHE A 73 14.02 -1.99 -6.97
C PHE A 73 15.03 -3.09 -6.65
N GLU A 74 16.09 -2.73 -5.94
CA GLU A 74 17.13 -3.65 -5.45
C GLU A 74 17.33 -3.45 -3.95
N GLY A 75 17.27 -4.52 -3.16
CA GLY A 75 17.41 -4.43 -1.69
C GLY A 75 16.14 -3.98 -0.94
N GLY A 76 14.99 -3.88 -1.61
CA GLY A 76 13.67 -3.59 -1.01
C GLY A 76 12.91 -2.50 -1.77
N ARG A 77 11.64 -2.22 -1.43
CA ARG A 77 10.76 -1.31 -2.21
C ARG A 77 10.84 0.18 -1.80
N LYS A 78 11.80 0.56 -0.95
CA LYS A 78 11.94 1.96 -0.56
C LYS A 78 12.41 2.79 -1.76
N LYS A 79 12.04 4.06 -1.83
CA LYS A 79 12.45 4.96 -2.94
C LYS A 79 13.98 5.06 -3.09
N GLU A 80 14.71 4.94 -1.99
CA GLU A 80 16.18 4.90 -1.96
C GLU A 80 16.79 3.65 -2.61
N HIS A 81 15.99 2.60 -2.79
CA HIS A 81 16.36 1.33 -3.42
C HIS A 81 15.89 1.25 -4.88
N LEU A 82 15.44 2.37 -5.46
CA LEU A 82 15.05 2.45 -6.86
C LEU A 82 16.24 2.07 -7.75
N LYS A 83 16.05 1.05 -8.59
CA LYS A 83 17.02 0.62 -9.60
C LYS A 83 16.71 1.27 -10.94
N ASN A 84 15.46 1.19 -11.39
CA ASN A 84 15.01 1.80 -12.64
C ASN A 84 13.58 2.32 -12.52
N TYR A 85 13.29 3.48 -13.12
CA TYR A 85 11.93 3.92 -13.37
C TYR A 85 11.50 3.43 -14.76
N ASN A 86 10.41 2.69 -14.83
CA ASN A 86 10.05 1.93 -16.02
C ASN A 86 9.23 2.73 -17.04
N CYS A 87 8.89 4.00 -16.74
CA CYS A 87 7.98 4.81 -17.56
C CYS A 87 6.66 4.10 -17.88
N ILE A 88 6.16 3.27 -16.96
CA ILE A 88 4.87 2.58 -17.07
C ILE A 88 4.01 2.99 -15.88
N THR A 89 2.73 3.21 -16.11
CA THR A 89 1.76 3.52 -15.05
C THR A 89 0.65 2.47 -15.02
N VAL A 90 0.27 2.09 -13.81
CA VAL A 90 -0.89 1.22 -13.57
C VAL A 90 -2.15 2.07 -13.52
N LEU A 91 -3.13 1.71 -14.36
CA LEU A 91 -4.51 2.15 -14.23
C LEU A 91 -5.20 1.16 -13.30
N ASP A 92 -5.74 1.64 -12.18
CA ASP A 92 -6.50 0.81 -11.25
C ASP A 92 -7.93 1.34 -11.15
N ILE A 93 -8.89 0.51 -11.58
CA ILE A 93 -10.29 0.87 -11.72
C ILE A 93 -11.10 -0.21 -11.01
N ASP A 94 -11.65 0.11 -9.84
CA ASP A 94 -12.37 -0.85 -8.99
C ASP A 94 -13.85 -0.44 -8.82
N LYS A 95 -14.68 -1.39 -8.38
CA LYS A 95 -16.10 -1.21 -7.99
C LYS A 95 -17.04 -0.86 -9.15
N LEU A 96 -16.82 -1.50 -10.30
CA LEU A 96 -17.56 -1.19 -11.52
C LEU A 96 -18.95 -1.87 -11.52
N GLY A 97 -19.09 -3.09 -11.01
CA GLY A 97 -20.29 -3.90 -11.27
C GLY A 97 -20.40 -4.32 -12.74
N GLY A 98 -21.31 -5.26 -13.05
CA GLY A 98 -21.32 -5.97 -14.34
C GLY A 98 -21.34 -5.09 -15.60
N ASP A 99 -22.35 -4.22 -15.73
CA ASP A 99 -22.51 -3.39 -16.94
C ASP A 99 -21.38 -2.37 -17.09
N GLU A 100 -20.94 -1.75 -15.99
CA GLU A 100 -19.87 -0.75 -16.03
C GLU A 100 -18.50 -1.39 -16.26
N LEU A 101 -18.29 -2.63 -15.78
CA LEU A 101 -17.08 -3.40 -16.03
C LEU A 101 -16.91 -3.64 -17.53
N GLN A 102 -17.98 -4.05 -18.22
CA GLN A 102 -17.95 -4.29 -19.65
C GLN A 102 -17.69 -2.99 -20.43
N LYS A 103 -18.39 -1.90 -20.10
CA LYS A 103 -18.14 -0.58 -20.71
C LYS A 103 -16.71 -0.11 -20.49
N THR A 104 -16.17 -0.27 -19.28
CA THR A 104 -14.80 0.09 -18.95
C THR A 104 -13.82 -0.69 -19.81
N LYS A 105 -13.99 -2.01 -19.96
CA LYS A 105 -13.14 -2.82 -20.85
C LYS A 105 -13.21 -2.35 -22.30
N GLU A 106 -14.38 -1.99 -22.81
CA GLU A 106 -14.54 -1.44 -24.16
C GLU A 106 -13.83 -0.09 -24.32
N SER A 107 -13.91 0.79 -23.32
CA SER A 107 -13.19 2.06 -23.28
C SER A 107 -11.68 1.85 -23.27
N LEU A 108 -11.15 0.94 -22.44
CA LEU A 108 -9.74 0.59 -22.40
C LEU A 108 -9.26 -0.07 -23.70
N LEU A 109 -10.11 -0.87 -24.35
CA LEU A 109 -9.79 -1.47 -25.66
C LEU A 109 -9.66 -0.40 -26.75
N LYS A 110 -10.53 0.62 -26.74
CA LYS A 110 -10.53 1.72 -27.71
C LYS A 110 -9.46 2.78 -27.44
N ASP A 111 -9.02 2.94 -26.19
CA ASP A 111 -8.00 3.93 -25.85
C ASP A 111 -6.62 3.55 -26.41
N GLU A 112 -6.01 4.42 -27.20
CA GLU A 112 -4.76 4.13 -27.91
C GLU A 112 -3.55 3.95 -26.97
N TYR A 113 -3.57 4.56 -25.78
CA TYR A 113 -2.44 4.56 -24.85
C TYR A 113 -2.43 3.34 -23.93
N VAL A 114 -3.58 2.70 -23.72
CA VAL A 114 -3.69 1.46 -22.94
C VAL A 114 -3.17 0.31 -23.79
N PHE A 115 -1.99 -0.22 -23.48
CA PHE A 115 -1.42 -1.34 -24.25
C PHE A 115 -1.83 -2.71 -23.71
N THR A 116 -2.27 -2.80 -22.46
CA THR A 116 -2.76 -4.04 -21.87
C THR A 116 -3.74 -3.77 -20.73
N TYR A 117 -4.68 -4.69 -20.52
CA TYR A 117 -5.54 -4.70 -19.33
C TYR A 117 -6.05 -6.10 -18.98
N TRP A 118 -6.44 -6.29 -17.71
CA TRP A 118 -6.96 -7.54 -17.15
C TRP A 118 -7.87 -7.29 -15.95
N GLU A 119 -8.73 -8.24 -15.61
CA GLU A 119 -9.60 -8.17 -14.44
C GLU A 119 -8.81 -8.19 -13.12
N SER A 120 -9.26 -7.39 -12.15
CA SER A 120 -8.67 -7.36 -10.82
C SER A 120 -9.03 -8.62 -10.00
N PRO A 121 -8.35 -8.91 -8.87
CA PRO A 121 -8.60 -10.12 -8.08
C PRO A 121 -10.04 -10.32 -7.56
N SER A 122 -10.83 -9.25 -7.42
CA SER A 122 -12.26 -9.35 -7.07
C SER A 122 -13.16 -9.69 -8.25
N ARG A 123 -12.67 -9.56 -9.49
CA ARG A 123 -13.47 -9.56 -10.74
C ARG A 123 -14.52 -8.46 -10.84
N ASP A 124 -14.37 -7.42 -10.02
CA ASP A 124 -15.26 -6.25 -9.97
C ASP A 124 -14.52 -4.96 -10.35
N GLY A 125 -13.44 -5.12 -11.10
CA GLY A 125 -12.53 -4.05 -11.47
C GLY A 125 -11.57 -4.51 -12.57
N VAL A 126 -10.86 -3.55 -13.14
CA VAL A 126 -9.88 -3.76 -14.19
C VAL A 126 -8.58 -3.07 -13.80
N LYS A 127 -7.46 -3.71 -14.14
CA LYS A 127 -6.14 -3.10 -14.10
C LYS A 127 -5.63 -2.96 -15.53
N GLY A 128 -5.00 -1.83 -15.83
CA GLY A 128 -4.41 -1.54 -17.13
C GLY A 128 -3.00 -1.01 -16.99
N LEU A 129 -2.24 -1.03 -18.07
CA LEU A 129 -0.94 -0.38 -18.14
C LEU A 129 -0.88 0.59 -19.32
N VAL A 130 -0.23 1.72 -19.08
CA VAL A 130 0.08 2.76 -20.06
C VAL A 130 1.59 3.02 -20.02
N HIS A 131 2.21 3.13 -21.18
CA HIS A 131 3.60 3.59 -21.27
C HIS A 131 3.64 5.12 -21.38
N LEU A 132 4.62 5.74 -20.75
CA LEU A 132 4.77 7.19 -20.65
C LEU A 132 5.93 7.67 -21.50
N ASN A 133 5.76 8.83 -22.13
CA ASN A 133 6.84 9.58 -22.74
C ASN A 133 6.87 10.98 -22.12
N TYR A 134 8.04 11.47 -21.72
CA TYR A 134 8.16 12.76 -21.06
C TYR A 134 8.79 13.78 -22.00
N GLU A 135 8.16 14.95 -22.17
CA GLU A 135 8.73 16.05 -22.97
C GLU A 135 9.76 16.89 -22.21
N PHE A 136 9.94 16.58 -20.93
CA PHE A 136 10.91 17.22 -20.05
C PHE A 136 11.84 16.19 -19.43
N ASN A 137 13.00 16.65 -18.98
CA ASN A 137 13.93 15.79 -18.29
C ASN A 137 13.40 15.47 -16.88
N ILE A 138 13.12 14.19 -16.63
CA ILE A 138 12.64 13.68 -15.34
C ILE A 138 13.66 13.95 -14.22
N GLU A 139 14.96 13.96 -14.53
CA GLU A 139 16.02 14.15 -13.53
C GLU A 139 16.02 15.57 -12.95
N ASP A 140 15.66 16.58 -13.74
CA ASP A 140 15.61 17.98 -13.31
C ASP A 140 14.48 18.24 -12.31
N ILE A 141 13.37 17.50 -12.47
CA ILE A 141 12.15 17.62 -11.64
C ILE A 141 12.15 16.60 -10.49
N GLY A 142 12.75 15.44 -10.72
CA GLY A 142 12.69 14.27 -9.85
C GLY A 142 11.55 13.31 -10.23
N ILE A 143 11.82 12.01 -10.07
CA ILE A 143 10.92 10.92 -10.48
C ILE A 143 9.57 10.98 -9.76
N ASP A 144 9.55 11.32 -8.47
CA ASP A 144 8.32 11.39 -7.68
C ASP A 144 7.35 12.45 -8.20
N GLU A 145 7.85 13.66 -8.47
CA GLU A 145 7.04 14.76 -8.99
C GLU A 145 6.66 14.51 -10.45
N SER A 146 7.59 14.01 -11.27
CA SER A 146 7.33 13.62 -12.66
C SER A 146 6.25 12.54 -12.79
N HIS A 147 6.26 11.53 -11.93
CA HIS A 147 5.23 10.48 -11.92
C HIS A 147 3.88 11.03 -11.47
N LYS A 148 3.84 11.92 -10.48
CA LYS A 148 2.60 12.60 -10.05
C LYS A 148 2.00 13.47 -11.14
N ILE A 149 2.83 14.21 -11.88
CA ILE A 149 2.40 15.00 -13.04
C ILE A 149 1.76 14.06 -14.06
N ALA A 150 2.43 12.96 -14.38
CA ALA A 150 1.92 12.00 -15.34
C ALA A 150 0.62 11.34 -14.90
N PHE A 151 0.53 10.91 -13.64
CA PHE A 151 -0.68 10.29 -13.10
C PHE A 151 -1.85 11.29 -13.08
N THR A 152 -1.61 12.57 -12.78
CA THR A 152 -2.64 13.61 -12.81
C THR A 152 -3.22 13.78 -14.21
N GLN A 153 -2.36 13.84 -15.24
CA GLN A 153 -2.82 13.94 -16.63
C GLN A 153 -3.57 12.68 -17.10
N LEU A 154 -3.19 11.49 -16.63
CA LEU A 154 -3.95 10.27 -16.90
C LEU A 154 -5.32 10.30 -16.22
N VAL A 155 -5.42 10.76 -14.97
CA VAL A 155 -6.71 10.93 -14.29
C VAL A 155 -7.62 11.85 -15.08
N GLU A 156 -7.11 13.00 -15.54
CA GLU A 156 -7.85 13.95 -16.37
C GLU A 156 -8.29 13.30 -17.70
N HIS A 157 -7.37 12.65 -18.42
CA HIS A 157 -7.67 11.97 -19.68
C HIS A 157 -8.76 10.90 -19.56
N PHE A 158 -8.67 10.03 -18.55
CA PHE A 158 -9.66 8.95 -18.37
C PHE A 158 -11.01 9.46 -17.86
N ALA A 159 -11.01 10.51 -17.03
CA ALA A 159 -12.24 11.17 -16.60
C ALA A 159 -12.94 11.85 -17.79
N GLU A 160 -12.22 12.61 -18.60
CA GLU A 160 -12.81 13.39 -19.70
C GLU A 160 -13.20 12.53 -20.91
N LYS A 161 -12.32 11.61 -21.34
CA LYS A 161 -12.53 10.82 -22.57
C LYS A 161 -13.46 9.63 -22.36
N HIS A 162 -13.43 9.04 -21.17
CA HIS A 162 -14.10 7.76 -20.90
C HIS A 162 -15.05 7.79 -19.71
N ASN A 163 -15.13 8.89 -18.96
CA ASN A 163 -15.87 8.98 -17.70
C ASN A 163 -15.44 7.90 -16.68
N ILE A 164 -14.14 7.60 -16.64
CA ILE A 164 -13.53 6.60 -15.75
C ILE A 164 -12.78 7.32 -14.63
N GLU A 165 -13.08 6.95 -13.37
CA GLU A 165 -12.30 7.39 -12.20
C GLU A 165 -11.17 6.39 -11.91
N LEU A 166 -9.93 6.89 -11.82
CA LEU A 166 -8.77 6.07 -11.44
C LEU A 166 -8.50 6.15 -9.92
N ASP A 167 -8.04 5.06 -9.32
CA ASP A 167 -7.60 5.06 -7.92
C ASP A 167 -6.36 5.97 -7.74
N LYS A 168 -6.51 7.00 -6.90
CA LYS A 168 -5.48 8.01 -6.62
C LYS A 168 -4.16 7.45 -6.06
N SER A 169 -4.18 6.24 -5.52
CA SER A 169 -2.97 5.55 -5.06
C SER A 169 -2.00 5.20 -6.19
N GLY A 170 -2.44 5.24 -7.44
CA GLY A 170 -1.57 5.12 -8.62
C GLY A 170 -0.57 6.27 -8.78
N SER A 171 -0.70 7.36 -8.03
CA SER A 171 0.27 8.47 -7.99
C SER A 171 1.60 8.16 -7.29
N ASP A 172 1.73 6.97 -6.68
CA ASP A 172 2.97 6.48 -6.07
C ASP A 172 3.64 5.46 -7.00
N PHE A 173 4.79 5.82 -7.59
CA PHE A 173 5.52 4.91 -8.49
C PHE A 173 6.05 3.65 -7.79
N THR A 174 6.03 3.60 -6.45
CA THR A 174 6.39 2.41 -5.68
C THR A 174 5.19 1.47 -5.46
N ARG A 175 4.00 1.80 -5.99
CA ARG A 175 2.75 1.09 -5.70
C ARG A 175 2.82 -0.37 -6.10
N LEU A 176 2.41 -1.23 -5.17
CA LEU A 176 2.23 -2.66 -5.41
C LEU A 176 0.92 -2.91 -6.14
N CYS A 177 0.98 -3.75 -7.16
CA CYS A 177 -0.16 -4.24 -7.92
C CYS A 177 -0.28 -5.75 -7.73
N PHE A 178 -1.38 -6.21 -7.14
CA PHE A 178 -1.68 -7.64 -7.07
C PHE A 178 -2.02 -8.17 -8.45
N ILE A 179 -1.41 -9.29 -8.82
CA ILE A 179 -1.76 -10.03 -10.03
C ILE A 179 -2.52 -11.30 -9.67
N CYS A 180 -3.49 -11.67 -10.50
CA CYS A 180 -4.28 -12.90 -10.37
C CYS A 180 -4.48 -13.52 -11.75
N GLN A 181 -5.17 -14.66 -11.82
CA GLN A 181 -5.51 -15.25 -13.11
C GLN A 181 -6.54 -14.38 -13.84
N ASP A 182 -6.25 -14.06 -15.09
CA ASP A 182 -7.19 -13.64 -16.11
C ASP A 182 -6.77 -14.17 -17.48
N THR A 183 -7.45 -15.22 -17.95
CA THR A 183 -7.20 -15.83 -19.26
C THR A 183 -7.59 -14.91 -20.42
N GLN A 184 -8.36 -13.85 -20.16
CA GLN A 184 -8.81 -12.87 -21.14
C GLN A 184 -7.98 -11.59 -21.12
N LEU A 185 -6.81 -11.56 -20.46
CA LEU A 185 -5.89 -10.42 -20.50
C LEU A 185 -5.64 -10.00 -21.95
N VAL A 186 -5.99 -8.76 -22.25
CA VAL A 186 -5.82 -8.16 -23.57
C VAL A 186 -4.45 -7.50 -23.63
N LEU A 187 -3.68 -7.83 -24.66
CA LEU A 187 -2.41 -7.19 -25.00
C LEU A 187 -2.50 -6.71 -26.44
N LYS A 188 -2.33 -5.41 -26.66
CA LYS A 188 -2.41 -4.79 -27.99
C LYS A 188 -1.07 -4.91 -28.70
N GLU A 189 -1.12 -5.13 -30.02
CA GLU A 189 0.08 -5.27 -30.85
C GLU A 189 0.88 -3.97 -30.99
N LYS A 190 0.17 -2.84 -31.09
CA LYS A 190 0.75 -1.50 -31.16
C LYS A 190 0.69 -0.83 -29.81
N VAL A 191 1.79 -0.21 -29.39
CA VAL A 191 1.87 0.58 -28.17
C VAL A 191 2.16 2.04 -28.50
N GLU A 192 1.18 2.89 -28.20
CA GLU A 192 1.33 4.35 -28.20
C GLU A 192 1.73 4.80 -26.80
N SER A 193 2.66 5.76 -26.71
CA SER A 193 3.06 6.31 -25.41
C SER A 193 2.21 7.52 -25.08
N PHE A 194 1.75 7.61 -23.85
CA PHE A 194 1.07 8.82 -23.38
C PHE A 194 2.12 9.90 -23.10
N THR A 195 2.08 10.98 -23.87
CA THR A 195 3.03 12.09 -23.76
C THR A 195 2.68 12.99 -22.58
N ILE A 196 3.67 13.26 -21.73
CA ILE A 196 3.54 14.06 -20.50
C ILE A 196 4.17 15.42 -20.73
N GLU A 197 3.31 16.43 -20.74
CA GLU A 197 3.72 17.83 -20.73
C GLU A 197 4.10 18.25 -19.31
N TYR A 198 5.07 19.16 -19.17
CA TYR A 198 5.34 19.73 -17.85
C TYR A 198 4.25 20.72 -17.45
N LYS A 199 3.39 20.31 -16.50
CA LYS A 199 2.40 21.18 -15.86
C LYS A 199 2.67 21.17 -14.36
N PRO A 200 3.14 22.29 -13.77
CA PRO A 200 3.38 22.35 -12.34
C PRO A 200 2.08 22.01 -11.61
N ILE A 201 2.11 21.01 -10.73
CA ILE A 201 0.95 20.69 -9.91
C ILE A 201 0.76 21.84 -8.94
N HIS A 202 -0.18 22.75 -9.23
CA HIS A 202 -0.65 23.73 -8.28
C HIS A 202 -1.42 23.00 -7.19
N THR A 203 -0.71 22.44 -6.22
CA THR A 203 -1.33 22.01 -4.97
C THR A 203 -1.99 23.25 -4.38
N SER A 204 -3.32 23.29 -4.36
CA SER A 204 -4.06 24.20 -3.50
C SER A 204 -3.73 23.81 -2.06
N LYS A 205 -2.60 24.31 -1.57
CA LYS A 205 -2.15 24.16 -0.19
C LYS A 205 -3.15 24.93 0.68
N GLY A 206 -4.08 24.19 1.27
CA GLY A 206 -4.64 24.56 2.56
C GLY A 206 -3.45 24.75 3.51
N LYS A 207 -3.20 26.01 3.88
CA LYS A 207 -2.08 26.43 4.70
C LYS A 207 -2.14 25.76 6.07
N SER A 208 -1.01 25.22 6.50
CA SER A 208 -0.51 25.41 7.88
C SER A 208 1.00 25.34 7.85
N LYS A 209 1.63 26.52 7.87
CA LYS A 209 3.07 26.68 8.10
C LYS A 209 3.35 26.28 9.55
N VAL A 210 4.27 25.34 9.77
CA VAL A 210 5.09 25.34 10.98
C VAL A 210 6.53 25.10 10.54
N ASN A 211 7.38 26.11 10.80
CA ASN A 211 8.82 26.04 10.67
C ASN A 211 9.39 25.13 11.78
N ILE A 212 10.19 24.12 11.44
CA ILE A 212 11.15 23.51 12.36
C ILE A 212 12.48 23.32 11.59
N PRO A 213 13.65 23.61 12.19
CA PRO A 213 14.91 23.78 11.45
C PRO A 213 15.50 22.45 10.98
N LYS A 214 16.13 22.48 9.80
CA LYS A 214 17.02 21.41 9.33
C LYS A 214 18.22 21.27 10.27
N SER A 215 18.40 20.11 10.88
CA SER A 215 19.72 19.65 11.31
C SER A 215 20.02 18.31 10.66
N THR A 216 20.92 18.32 9.69
CA THR A 216 21.62 17.18 9.13
C THR A 216 22.54 16.57 10.20
N LYS A 217 22.29 15.32 10.59
CA LYS A 217 23.34 14.41 11.06
C LYS A 217 23.06 13.01 10.53
N SER A 218 23.99 12.50 9.73
CA SER A 218 24.07 11.09 9.38
C SER A 218 24.28 10.30 10.68
N ILE A 219 23.26 9.55 11.06
CA ILE A 219 23.34 8.58 12.15
C ILE A 219 23.02 7.24 11.50
N SER A 220 23.85 6.24 11.78
CA SER A 220 23.73 4.91 11.20
C SER A 220 22.29 4.37 11.33
N SER A 221 21.81 3.69 10.29
CA SER A 221 20.43 3.22 10.15
C SER A 221 19.93 2.30 11.28
N LYS A 222 20.82 1.80 12.15
CA LYS A 222 20.45 1.04 13.35
C LYS A 222 20.04 1.92 14.53
N ASP A 223 20.70 3.05 14.80
CA ASP A 223 20.39 3.86 15.99
C ASP A 223 19.04 4.59 15.91
N ALA A 224 18.57 4.89 14.69
CA ALA A 224 17.26 5.51 14.45
C ALA A 224 16.07 4.61 14.80
N LEU A 225 16.25 3.28 14.77
CA LEU A 225 15.22 2.29 15.12
C LEU A 225 15.09 2.11 16.64
N TYR A 226 16.21 2.10 17.37
CA TYR A 226 16.24 1.79 18.80
C TYR A 226 16.09 2.99 19.71
N ASN A 227 16.46 4.21 19.28
CA ASN A 227 16.43 5.38 20.17
C ASN A 227 16.01 6.73 19.53
N PRO A 228 14.89 6.79 18.77
CA PRO A 228 14.41 8.04 18.19
C PRO A 228 13.91 9.04 19.25
N ILE A 229 14.26 10.33 19.05
CA ILE A 229 13.85 11.47 19.89
C ILE A 229 12.31 11.54 19.95
N GLY A 230 11.75 11.73 21.16
CA GLY A 230 10.31 11.94 21.37
C GLY A 230 9.47 10.69 21.62
N LYS A 231 10.07 9.48 21.60
CA LYS A 231 9.38 8.24 21.99
C LYS A 231 9.46 7.97 23.49
N ASN A 232 8.70 6.98 23.96
CA ASN A 232 8.67 6.50 25.34
C ASN A 232 8.18 7.54 26.36
N ASN A 233 7.20 8.37 25.98
CA ASN A 233 6.57 9.30 26.92
C ASN A 233 6.09 8.55 28.19
N ALA A 234 6.42 9.08 29.38
CA ALA A 234 6.06 8.48 30.67
C ALA A 234 4.54 8.33 30.84
N TYR A 235 3.77 9.31 30.33
CA TYR A 235 2.32 9.26 30.26
C TYR A 235 1.84 8.09 29.40
N HIS A 236 2.37 7.95 28.17
CA HIS A 236 2.00 6.84 27.28
C HIS A 236 2.32 5.49 27.90
N ARG A 237 3.48 5.35 28.56
CA ARG A 237 3.86 4.11 29.26
C ARG A 237 2.89 3.77 30.39
N LYS A 238 2.54 4.74 31.23
CA LYS A 238 1.59 4.55 32.35
C LYS A 238 0.20 4.19 31.83
N THR A 239 -0.30 4.93 30.85
CA THR A 239 -1.62 4.74 30.26
C THR A 239 -1.72 3.38 29.57
N LEU A 240 -0.71 2.98 28.79
CA LEU A 240 -0.75 1.70 28.09
C LEU A 240 -0.74 0.50 29.04
N LYS A 241 0.06 0.56 30.11
CA LYS A 241 0.03 -0.47 31.16
C LYS A 241 -1.36 -0.60 31.81
N ASN A 242 -2.04 0.52 32.03
CA ASN A 242 -3.39 0.50 32.59
C ASN A 242 -4.42 -0.08 31.60
N ILE A 243 -4.29 0.25 30.31
CA ILE A 243 -5.11 -0.31 29.23
C ILE A 243 -4.91 -1.82 29.15
N ILE A 244 -3.65 -2.29 29.07
CA ILE A 244 -3.34 -3.73 29.02
C ILE A 244 -3.94 -4.43 30.24
N LYS A 245 -3.74 -3.91 31.45
CA LYS A 245 -4.31 -4.48 32.67
C LYS A 245 -5.84 -4.58 32.61
N TYR A 246 -6.52 -3.56 32.07
CA TYR A 246 -7.97 -3.58 31.90
C TYR A 246 -8.41 -4.63 30.88
N LEU A 247 -7.77 -4.67 29.71
CA LEU A 247 -8.10 -5.60 28.64
C LEU A 247 -7.89 -7.05 29.08
N THR A 248 -6.76 -7.35 29.71
CA THR A 248 -6.47 -8.67 30.29
C THR A 248 -7.50 -9.08 31.35
N LYS A 249 -7.87 -8.16 32.27
CA LYS A 249 -8.83 -8.47 33.34
C LYS A 249 -10.22 -8.82 32.80
N ASN A 250 -10.62 -8.22 31.69
CA ASN A 250 -11.96 -8.37 31.13
C ASN A 250 -12.01 -9.29 29.90
N SER A 251 -10.89 -9.93 29.53
CA SER A 251 -10.77 -10.75 28.31
C SER A 251 -11.23 -10.02 27.05
N LEU A 252 -10.84 -8.75 26.92
CA LEU A 252 -11.15 -7.89 25.78
C LEU A 252 -9.91 -7.70 24.92
N SER A 253 -10.11 -7.46 23.62
CA SER A 253 -9.03 -7.21 22.67
C SER A 253 -9.26 -5.92 21.89
N ILE A 254 -8.15 -5.26 21.54
CA ILE A 254 -8.10 -4.14 20.59
C ILE A 254 -7.26 -4.50 19.36
N THR A 255 -6.94 -5.79 19.18
CA THR A 255 -6.17 -6.35 18.08
C THR A 255 -6.92 -7.50 17.38
N ASP A 256 -8.22 -7.59 17.64
CA ASP A 256 -9.17 -8.64 17.23
C ASP A 256 -9.35 -8.79 15.71
N SER A 257 -9.13 -7.70 14.95
CA SER A 257 -9.14 -7.66 13.49
C SER A 257 -7.78 -7.22 12.95
N TYR A 258 -7.46 -7.58 11.71
CA TYR A 258 -6.21 -7.15 11.07
C TYR A 258 -6.07 -5.62 11.01
N GLU A 259 -7.18 -4.89 10.78
CA GLU A 259 -7.16 -3.43 10.78
C GLU A 259 -6.78 -2.88 12.17
N ASN A 260 -7.42 -3.38 13.22
CA ASN A 260 -7.14 -3.00 14.59
C ASN A 260 -5.70 -3.36 15.00
N TRP A 261 -5.28 -4.58 14.67
CA TRP A 261 -3.91 -5.07 14.85
C TRP A 261 -2.87 -4.17 14.17
N LEU A 262 -3.09 -3.78 12.91
CA LEU A 262 -2.22 -2.87 12.16
C LEU A 262 -2.21 -1.45 12.76
N ARG A 263 -3.38 -0.92 13.13
CA ARG A 263 -3.52 0.42 13.75
C ARG A 263 -2.80 0.48 15.10
N VAL A 264 -2.93 -0.56 15.92
CA VAL A 264 -2.22 -0.69 17.19
C VAL A 264 -0.70 -0.81 16.96
N ALA A 265 -0.27 -1.60 15.97
CA ALA A 265 1.15 -1.73 15.62
C ALA A 265 1.78 -0.39 15.21
N PHE A 266 1.10 0.41 14.36
CA PHE A 266 1.57 1.75 14.00
C PHE A 266 1.52 2.73 15.17
N ALA A 267 0.48 2.69 16.01
CA ALA A 267 0.40 3.53 17.20
C ALA A 267 1.54 3.23 18.18
N ILE A 268 1.89 1.96 18.37
CA ILE A 268 3.05 1.54 19.17
C ILE A 268 4.35 1.99 18.53
N SER A 269 4.52 1.75 17.22
CA SER A 269 5.76 2.12 16.52
C SER A 269 6.02 3.62 16.58
N ASN A 270 4.97 4.44 16.59
CA ASN A 270 5.06 5.89 16.74
C ASN A 270 5.28 6.36 18.18
N SER A 271 4.96 5.55 19.18
CA SER A 271 4.94 5.97 20.58
C SER A 271 6.12 5.45 21.40
N PHE A 272 6.71 4.31 21.02
CA PHE A 272 7.72 3.62 21.82
C PHE A 272 8.96 3.21 21.01
N THR A 273 10.10 3.05 21.68
CA THR A 273 11.29 2.42 21.08
C THR A 273 11.02 0.94 20.82
N PHE A 274 11.75 0.34 19.87
CA PHE A 274 11.46 -1.00 19.37
C PHE A 274 11.33 -2.05 20.48
N ASP A 275 12.28 -2.14 21.41
CA ASP A 275 12.25 -3.15 22.48
C ASP A 275 11.04 -3.00 23.40
N ILE A 276 10.66 -1.75 23.70
CA ILE A 276 9.47 -1.45 24.51
C ILE A 276 8.20 -1.73 23.71
N GLY A 277 8.21 -1.40 22.42
CA GLY A 277 7.10 -1.64 21.50
C GLY A 277 6.79 -3.11 21.34
N VAL A 278 7.82 -3.96 21.14
CA VAL A 278 7.68 -5.43 21.06
C VAL A 278 6.99 -5.96 22.31
N LYS A 279 7.44 -5.52 23.49
CA LYS A 279 6.84 -5.94 24.76
C LYS A 279 5.34 -5.60 24.82
N TYR A 280 4.99 -4.32 24.61
CA TYR A 280 3.60 -3.91 24.73
C TYR A 280 2.70 -4.48 23.64
N PHE A 281 3.22 -4.62 22.42
CA PHE A 281 2.45 -5.17 21.31
C PHE A 281 2.13 -6.65 21.54
N ASN A 282 3.10 -7.42 22.02
CA ASN A 282 2.89 -8.82 22.39
C ASN A 282 1.87 -8.95 23.54
N GLU A 283 1.95 -8.11 24.57
CA GLU A 283 0.98 -8.10 25.69
C GLU A 283 -0.46 -7.82 25.23
N LEU A 284 -0.66 -7.10 24.12
CA LEU A 284 -1.97 -6.87 23.53
C LEU A 284 -2.41 -8.04 22.62
N CYS A 285 -1.53 -8.48 21.72
CA CYS A 285 -1.87 -9.49 20.72
C CYS A 285 -2.12 -10.88 21.34
N ILE A 286 -1.51 -11.19 22.49
CA ILE A 286 -1.72 -12.47 23.19
C ILE A 286 -3.15 -12.65 23.70
N LEU A 287 -3.94 -11.57 23.76
CA LEU A 287 -5.35 -11.61 24.14
C LEU A 287 -6.21 -12.24 23.03
N ASP A 288 -5.72 -12.29 21.78
CA ASP A 288 -6.36 -12.95 20.65
C ASP A 288 -5.83 -14.38 20.49
N THR A 289 -6.08 -15.25 21.47
CA THR A 289 -5.45 -16.58 21.61
C THR A 289 -5.47 -17.44 20.35
N ASP A 290 -6.56 -17.39 19.58
CA ASP A 290 -6.74 -18.22 18.37
C ASP A 290 -6.03 -17.66 17.12
N LYS A 291 -5.60 -16.39 17.19
CA LYS A 291 -4.96 -15.65 16.08
C LYS A 291 -3.52 -15.26 16.38
N TYR A 292 -3.07 -15.40 17.63
CA TYR A 292 -1.76 -14.96 18.05
C TYR A 292 -0.64 -15.83 17.49
N VAL A 293 0.20 -15.24 16.64
CA VAL A 293 1.47 -15.82 16.19
C VAL A 293 2.58 -14.82 16.46
N GLU A 294 3.48 -15.14 17.41
CA GLU A 294 4.55 -14.24 17.87
C GLU A 294 5.42 -13.74 16.72
N THR A 295 5.79 -14.63 15.79
CA THR A 295 6.61 -14.28 14.63
C THR A 295 5.90 -13.29 13.71
N GLU A 296 4.59 -13.45 13.50
CA GLU A 296 3.80 -12.53 12.67
C GLU A 296 3.64 -11.16 13.34
N CYS A 297 3.40 -11.13 14.66
CA CYS A 297 3.36 -9.88 15.44
C CYS A 297 4.68 -9.13 15.37
N LYS A 298 5.80 -9.84 15.50
CA LYS A 298 7.14 -9.26 15.39
C LYS A 298 7.41 -8.71 13.99
N ASN A 299 7.09 -9.47 12.94
CA ASN A 299 7.29 -9.05 11.56
C ASN A 299 6.42 -7.84 11.19
N LEU A 300 5.15 -7.84 11.61
CA LEU A 300 4.28 -6.69 11.43
C LEU A 300 4.85 -5.45 12.13
N LEU A 301 5.26 -5.60 13.38
CA LEU A 301 5.76 -4.48 14.15
C LEU A 301 7.04 -3.92 13.52
N ILE A 302 7.99 -4.77 13.10
CA ILE A 302 9.18 -4.35 12.33
C ILE A 302 8.76 -3.54 11.10
N ASN A 303 7.81 -4.06 10.31
CA ASN A 303 7.30 -3.34 9.15
C ASN A 303 6.72 -1.96 9.53
N CYS A 304 5.96 -1.85 10.62
CA CYS A 304 5.42 -0.58 11.10
C CYS A 304 6.50 0.40 11.58
N TYR A 305 7.62 -0.07 12.16
CA TYR A 305 8.75 0.79 12.51
C TYR A 305 9.50 1.30 11.28
N GLU A 306 9.63 0.47 10.25
CA GLU A 306 10.32 0.82 9.01
C GLU A 306 9.50 1.75 8.09
N ASN A 307 8.16 1.71 8.20
CA ASN A 307 7.25 2.38 7.27
C ASN A 307 6.36 3.44 7.93
N THR A 308 6.59 3.79 9.20
CA THR A 308 5.75 4.78 9.86
C THR A 308 5.92 6.19 9.30
N ARG A 309 4.80 6.90 9.14
CA ARG A 309 4.72 8.32 8.77
C ARG A 309 4.32 9.23 9.94
N GLY A 310 4.13 8.68 11.14
CA GLY A 310 3.69 9.43 12.32
C GLY A 310 2.18 9.77 12.36
N GLU A 311 1.40 9.30 11.38
CA GLU A 311 -0.03 9.65 11.24
C GLU A 311 -0.92 8.97 12.29
N ILE A 312 -0.59 7.74 12.68
CA ILE A 312 -1.35 6.96 13.67
C ILE A 312 -0.61 7.04 15.01
N GLY A 313 -1.09 7.91 15.90
CA GLY A 313 -0.49 8.16 17.21
C GLY A 313 -1.10 7.36 18.36
N PHE A 314 -0.53 7.53 19.56
CA PHE A 314 -0.95 6.86 20.80
C PHE A 314 -2.45 6.99 21.14
N ASN A 315 -3.06 8.13 20.79
CA ASN A 315 -4.48 8.39 21.01
C ASN A 315 -5.39 7.34 20.34
N THR A 316 -4.93 6.68 19.28
CA THR A 316 -5.63 5.57 18.63
C THR A 316 -5.85 4.42 19.61
N ILE A 317 -4.83 4.05 20.39
CA ILE A 317 -4.92 2.97 21.39
C ILE A 317 -5.90 3.36 22.51
N ILE A 318 -5.88 4.63 22.93
CA ILE A 318 -6.82 5.14 23.94
C ILE A 318 -8.26 5.05 23.40
N HIS A 319 -8.50 5.50 22.17
CA HIS A 319 -9.83 5.46 21.55
C HIS A 319 -10.37 4.04 21.49
N MET A 320 -9.57 3.11 20.97
CA MET A 320 -9.95 1.70 20.85
C MET A 320 -10.21 1.08 22.22
N ALA A 321 -9.39 1.38 23.22
CA ALA A 321 -9.65 0.93 24.59
C ALA A 321 -10.96 1.49 25.13
N VAL A 322 -11.26 2.78 24.90
CA VAL A 322 -12.52 3.41 25.34
C VAL A 322 -13.73 2.75 24.68
N GLU A 323 -13.64 2.38 23.40
CA GLU A 323 -14.69 1.63 22.70
C GLU A 323 -14.97 0.26 23.34
N THR A 324 -13.96 -0.36 23.97
CA THR A 324 -14.14 -1.58 24.78
C THR A 324 -14.67 -1.33 26.20
N GLY A 325 -15.01 -0.09 26.55
CA GLY A 325 -15.51 0.30 27.88
C GLY A 325 -14.45 0.78 28.87
N TYR A 326 -13.20 0.98 28.45
CA TYR A 326 -12.14 1.51 29.32
C TYR A 326 -12.44 2.96 29.75
N ASN A 327 -12.47 3.21 31.06
CA ASN A 327 -12.71 4.54 31.59
C ASN A 327 -11.41 5.38 31.67
N TYR A 328 -11.15 6.15 30.61
CA TYR A 328 -9.99 7.03 30.51
C TYR A 328 -10.05 8.27 31.43
N LYS A 329 -11.25 8.78 31.77
CA LYS A 329 -11.43 10.05 32.50
C LYS A 329 -11.08 9.98 33.99
N ASN A 330 -11.06 8.80 34.61
CA ASN A 330 -10.80 8.64 36.05
C ASN A 330 -9.32 8.59 36.48
N ILE A 331 -8.36 8.71 35.56
CA ILE A 331 -6.93 8.51 35.86
C ILE A 331 -6.14 9.83 35.96
N ASN A 332 -6.64 10.93 35.39
CA ASN A 332 -5.97 12.24 35.43
C ASN A 332 -6.53 13.21 36.50
N ALA A 333 -7.56 12.82 37.26
CA ALA A 333 -8.15 13.65 38.32
C ALA A 333 -7.44 13.52 39.69
N LYS A 334 -6.32 12.78 39.79
CA LYS A 334 -5.52 12.64 41.02
C LYS A 334 -4.08 13.13 40.86
N SER A 335 -3.85 14.05 39.93
CA SER A 335 -2.54 14.70 39.75
C SER A 335 -2.74 16.16 39.36
N THR A 336 -3.41 16.88 40.25
CA THR A 336 -3.32 18.34 40.40
C THR A 336 -3.03 18.61 41.86
#